data_AF-A0A7C3NAM6-F1
#
_entry.id   AF-A0A7C3NAM6-F1
#
_cell.length_a   1.000
_cell.length_b   1.000
_cell.length_c   1.000
_cell.angle_alpha   90.00
_cell.angle_beta   90.00
_cell.angle_gamma   90.00
#
_symmetry.space_group_name_H-M   'P 1'
#
loop_
_entity.id
_entity.type
_entity.pdbx_description
1 polymer ?
#
loop_
_entity_poly.entity_id
_entity_poly.type
_entity_poly.pdbx_seq_one_letter_code
_entity_poly.pdbx_strand_id
1 'polypeptide(L)' 'ANMTPGRRRAMTCAYMPDGSTFNGKKNVLPDDYIARLKVGDLLDNDDQNPLIYHRSRPL' A
#
# COMPACT_ATOMS: atom_id res chain seq x y z
N ALA A 1 -20.50 13.02 -5.21
CA ALA A 1 -21.01 13.27 -3.84
C ALA A 1 -22.10 12.26 -3.49
N ASN A 2 -22.39 12.03 -2.21
CA ASN A 2 -23.54 11.21 -1.79
C ASN A 2 -24.81 12.09 -1.78
N MET A 3 -25.84 11.71 -2.56
CA MET A 3 -27.09 12.49 -2.73
C MET A 3 -28.27 11.88 -1.96
N THR A 4 -28.00 11.07 -0.93
CA THR A 4 -29.02 10.45 -0.08
C THR A 4 -28.79 10.79 1.40
N PRO A 5 -29.83 10.75 2.26
CA PRO A 5 -29.68 11.01 3.69
C PRO A 5 -28.85 9.97 4.47
N GLY A 6 -28.62 8.78 3.88
CA GLY A 6 -27.86 7.70 4.50
C GLY A 6 -26.35 7.88 4.41
N ARG A 7 -25.58 7.20 5.28
CA ARG A 7 -24.11 7.18 5.21
C ARG A 7 -23.63 6.21 4.11
N ARG A 8 -22.70 6.63 3.26
CA ARG A 8 -21.98 5.75 2.33
C ARG A 8 -20.66 5.30 2.93
N ARG A 9 -20.66 4.17 3.65
CA ARG A 9 -19.46 3.55 4.24
C ARG A 9 -18.84 2.59 3.23
N ALA A 10 -17.52 2.66 3.06
CA ALA A 10 -16.76 1.74 2.23
C ALA A 10 -15.39 1.49 2.88
N MET A 11 -14.82 0.32 2.62
CA MET A 11 -13.42 0.01 2.90
C MET A 11 -12.73 -0.16 1.54
N THR A 12 -11.53 0.41 1.40
CA THR A 12 -10.74 0.34 0.18
C THR A 12 -9.35 -0.15 0.56
N CYS A 13 -8.93 -1.24 -0.07
CA CYS A 13 -7.57 -1.78 0.05
C CYS A 13 -6.84 -1.56 -1.26
N ALA A 14 -5.56 -1.21 -1.17
CA ALA A 14 -4.67 -1.14 -2.31
C ALA A 14 -3.77 -2.38 -2.31
N TYR A 15 -3.70 -3.07 -3.45
CA TYR A 15 -2.81 -4.19 -3.67
C TYR A 15 -1.81 -3.83 -4.77
N MET A 16 -0.61 -4.42 -4.69
CA MET A 16 0.44 -4.25 -5.68
C MET A 16 1.16 -5.59 -5.90
N PRO A 17 1.81 -5.79 -7.06
CA PRO A 17 2.67 -6.96 -7.28
C PRO A 17 3.82 -7.04 -6.27
N ASP A 18 4.21 -8.26 -5.90
CA ASP A 18 5.47 -8.50 -5.20
C ASP A 18 6.64 -7.95 -6.05
N GLY A 19 7.63 -7.36 -5.39
CA GLY A 19 8.73 -6.68 -6.09
C GLY A 19 8.48 -5.23 -6.50
N SER A 20 7.32 -4.65 -6.15
CA SER A 20 7.01 -3.25 -6.52
C SER A 20 7.96 -2.25 -5.85
N THR A 21 8.34 -1.20 -6.58
CA THR A 21 9.25 -0.16 -6.10
C THR A 21 8.58 1.21 -5.98
N PHE A 22 9.12 2.07 -5.11
CA PHE A 22 8.63 3.43 -4.93
C PHE A 22 8.88 4.28 -6.17
N ASN A 23 7.82 4.90 -6.68
CA ASN A 23 7.85 5.71 -7.91
C ASN A 23 7.96 7.23 -7.66
N GLY A 24 8.18 7.65 -6.41
CA GLY A 24 8.27 9.07 -6.03
C GLY A 24 6.93 9.74 -5.72
N LYS A 25 5.79 9.06 -5.92
CA LYS A 25 4.47 9.61 -5.58
C LYS A 25 3.97 9.00 -4.28
N LYS A 26 3.74 9.87 -3.28
CA LYS A 26 3.17 9.48 -1.99
C LYS A 26 1.79 8.86 -2.16
N ASN A 27 1.55 7.76 -1.46
CA ASN A 27 0.26 7.05 -1.40
C ASN A 27 -0.31 7.10 0.04
N VAL A 28 -1.01 6.04 0.44
CA VAL A 28 -1.62 5.88 1.78
C VAL A 28 -0.61 5.54 2.90
N LEU A 29 0.67 5.32 2.56
CA LEU A 29 1.71 4.97 3.53
C LEU A 29 2.04 6.13 4.48
N PRO A 30 2.51 5.84 5.72
CA PRO A 30 2.90 6.85 6.69
C PRO A 30 3.97 7.83 6.17
N ASP A 31 3.86 9.09 6.57
CA ASP A 31 4.73 10.18 6.14
C ASP A 31 6.20 9.94 6.49
N ASP A 32 6.47 9.39 7.66
CA ASP A 32 7.81 9.06 8.14
C ASP A 32 8.45 7.92 7.35
N TYR A 33 7.64 6.95 6.91
CA TYR A 33 8.10 5.88 6.03
C TYR A 33 8.43 6.42 4.63
N ILE A 34 7.53 7.22 4.04
CA ILE A 34 7.73 7.86 2.74
C ILE A 34 8.99 8.75 2.73
N ALA A 35 9.26 9.49 3.81
CA ALA A 35 10.41 10.37 3.91
C ALA A 35 11.77 9.64 3.85
N ARG A 36 11.78 8.34 4.14
CA ARG A 36 12.99 7.49 4.10
C ARG A 36 13.18 6.82 2.73
N LEU A 37 12.13 6.72 1.92
CA LEU A 37 12.16 6.05 0.62
C LEU A 37 12.73 6.95 -0.47
N LYS A 38 13.52 6.34 -1.35
CA LYS A 38 14.01 6.92 -2.61
C LYS A 38 13.31 6.25 -3.78
N VAL A 39 13.24 6.96 -4.91
CA VAL A 39 12.69 6.39 -6.14
C VAL A 39 13.50 5.15 -6.53
N GLY A 40 12.82 4.04 -6.73
CA GLY A 40 13.42 2.74 -7.02
C GLY A 40 13.59 1.83 -5.81
N ASP A 41 13.40 2.32 -4.58
CA ASP A 41 13.45 1.48 -3.38
C ASP A 41 12.33 0.45 -3.38
N LEU A 42 12.63 -0.76 -2.92
CA LEU A 42 11.65 -1.85 -2.80
C LEU A 42 10.62 -1.53 -1.70
N LEU A 43 9.36 -1.87 -1.93
CA LEU A 43 8.29 -1.74 -0.95
C LEU A 43 8.02 -3.09 -0.25
N ASP A 44 8.96 -3.53 0.58
CA ASP A 44 8.99 -4.86 1.23
C ASP A 44 8.87 -4.83 2.76
N ASN A 45 8.35 -3.75 3.33
CA ASN A 45 8.15 -3.63 4.77
C ASN A 45 6.89 -4.42 5.20
N ASP A 46 7.07 -5.55 5.88
CA ASP A 46 5.95 -6.41 6.31
C ASP A 46 4.94 -5.71 7.26
N ASP A 47 5.34 -4.68 8.00
CA ASP A 47 4.41 -3.92 8.87
C ASP A 47 3.43 -3.04 8.07
N GLN A 48 3.78 -2.70 6.81
CA GLN A 48 3.01 -1.78 5.97
C GLN A 48 2.50 -2.43 4.67
N ASN A 49 3.30 -3.33 4.09
CA ASN A 49 3.12 -4.00 2.82
C ASN A 49 3.34 -5.51 2.99
N PRO A 50 2.58 -6.19 3.86
CA PRO A 50 2.75 -7.62 4.08
C PRO A 50 2.49 -8.40 2.79
N LEU A 51 3.30 -9.42 2.56
CA LEU A 51 3.10 -10.35 1.46
C LEU A 51 1.82 -11.16 1.68
N ILE A 52 0.88 -11.06 0.75
CA ILE A 52 -0.42 -11.74 0.87
C ILE A 52 -0.30 -13.21 0.46
N TYR A 53 0.46 -13.48 -0.59
CA TYR A 53 0.63 -14.82 -1.13
C TYR A 53 1.86 -14.89 -2.02
N HIS A 54 2.58 -16.00 -1.93
CA HIS A 54 3.60 -16.38 -2.90
C HIS A 54 3.67 -17.91 -2.99
N ARG A 55 3.84 -18.44 -4.20
CA ARG A 55 3.76 -19.90 -4.44
C ARG A 55 4.87 -20.69 -3.74
N SER A 56 6.05 -20.11 -3.63
CA SER A 56 7.26 -20.80 -3.13
C SER A 56 7.85 -20.18 -1.86
N ARG A 57 7.29 -19.07 -1.35
CA ARG A 57 7.82 -18.39 -0.16
C ARG A 57 6.85 -18.65 1.00
N PRO A 58 7.32 -19.25 2.11
CA PRO A 58 6.48 -19.39 3.29
C PRO A 58 6.15 -18.01 3.89
N LEU A 59 4.95 -17.88 4.43
CA LEU A 59 4.45 -16.69 5.13
C LEU A 59 5.04 -16.60 6.54
#